data_AF-R7W6H4-F1
#
_entry.id   AF-R7W6H4-F1
#
_cell.length_a   1.000
_cell.length_b   1.000
_cell.length_c   1.000
_cell.angle_alpha   90.00
_cell.angle_beta   90.00
_cell.angle_gamma   90.00
#
_symmetry.space_group_name_H-M   'P 1'
#
loop_
_entity.id
_entity.type
_entity.pdbx_description
1 polymer ?
#
loop_
_entity_poly.entity_id
_entity_poly.type
_entity_poly.pdbx_seq_one_letter_code
_entity_poly.pdbx_strand_id
1 'polypeptide(L)'
;MEVADVVRSGAVCSAWRSAYATFRRLRLPTPNQPPCLLYAAGDADAAVLYSLSTNATFRLPPLHSVIGSAHGLVFTTDEAANPYLLNPVTGARAALPPITALERVKSSFLDGEGNTVYDVDHAWGGEPDNMQHVTAHKARGWM
;
A
#
# COMPACT_ATOMS: atom_id res chain seq x y z
N MET A 1 20.37 7.84 -6.52
CA MET A 1 19.29 8.21 -7.46
C MET A 1 19.83 7.98 -8.86
N GLU A 2 19.42 6.90 -9.52
CA GLU A 2 19.86 6.62 -10.89
C GLU A 2 19.18 7.58 -11.87
N VAL A 3 19.89 7.93 -12.94
CA VAL A 3 19.40 8.82 -14.02
C VAL A 3 18.09 8.31 -14.63
N ALA A 4 17.91 6.99 -14.68
CA ALA A 4 16.69 6.37 -15.18
C ALA A 4 15.45 6.70 -14.33
N ASP A 5 15.59 6.81 -13.01
CA ASP A 5 14.48 7.16 -12.11
C ASP A 5 14.07 8.62 -12.29
N VAL A 6 15.03 9.51 -12.56
CA VAL A 6 14.78 10.92 -12.86
C VAL A 6 14.02 11.10 -14.17
N VAL A 7 14.40 10.33 -15.21
CA VAL A 7 13.74 10.37 -16.51
C VAL A 7 12.32 9.81 -16.44
N ARG A 8 12.11 8.70 -15.70
CA ARG A 8 10.77 8.15 -15.46
C ARG A 8 9.89 9.12 -14.66
N SER A 9 10.45 9.80 -13.66
CA SER A 9 9.77 10.88 -12.92
C SER A 9 9.40 12.07 -13.81
N GLY A 10 10.26 12.39 -14.80
CA GLY A 10 10.04 13.46 -15.78
C GLY A 10 8.95 13.14 -16.82
N ALA A 11 8.76 11.87 -17.19
CA ALA A 11 7.64 11.49 -18.06
C ALA A 11 6.29 11.57 -17.33
N VAL A 12 6.27 11.22 -16.04
CA VAL A 12 5.10 11.45 -15.17
C VAL A 12 4.82 12.95 -15.12
N CYS A 13 5.83 13.82 -14.98
CA CYS A 13 5.59 15.25 -14.81
C CYS A 13 4.90 15.92 -16.02
N SER A 14 5.12 15.46 -17.26
CA SER A 14 4.47 16.05 -18.45
C SER A 14 3.04 15.55 -18.65
N ALA A 15 2.81 14.24 -18.60
CA ALA A 15 1.49 13.63 -18.70
C ALA A 15 0.59 14.10 -17.53
N TRP A 16 1.17 14.18 -16.33
CA TRP A 16 0.49 14.59 -15.13
C TRP A 16 0.24 16.11 -15.07
N ARG A 17 1.18 16.95 -15.54
CA ARG A 17 0.93 18.39 -15.73
C ARG A 17 -0.17 18.66 -16.76
N SER A 18 -0.23 17.85 -17.82
CA SER A 18 -1.31 17.90 -18.81
C SER A 18 -2.67 17.51 -18.19
N ALA A 19 -2.71 16.43 -17.41
CA ALA A 19 -3.90 16.02 -16.67
C ALA A 19 -4.33 17.12 -15.68
N TYR A 20 -3.43 17.63 -14.84
CA TYR A 20 -3.72 18.71 -13.90
C TYR A 20 -4.26 19.97 -14.59
N ALA A 21 -3.63 20.41 -15.69
CA ALA A 21 -4.10 21.53 -16.49
C ALA A 21 -5.50 21.27 -17.06
N THR A 22 -5.81 20.04 -17.45
CA THR A 22 -7.13 19.62 -17.93
C THR A 22 -8.17 19.66 -16.82
N PHE A 23 -7.89 19.12 -15.63
CA PHE A 23 -8.78 19.19 -14.46
C PHE A 23 -9.09 20.64 -14.06
N ARG A 24 -8.06 21.50 -14.05
CA ARG A 24 -8.19 22.96 -13.80
C ARG A 24 -9.08 23.64 -14.85
N ARG A 25 -8.89 23.33 -16.13
CA ARG A 25 -9.72 23.86 -17.24
C ARG A 25 -11.17 23.41 -17.13
N LEU A 26 -11.40 22.17 -16.74
CA LEU A 26 -12.73 21.56 -16.62
C LEU A 26 -13.44 21.89 -15.29
N ARG A 27 -12.79 22.63 -14.38
CA ARG A 27 -13.30 22.94 -13.03
C ARG A 27 -13.76 21.69 -12.27
N LEU A 28 -13.15 20.56 -12.56
CA LEU A 28 -13.41 19.33 -11.82
C LEU A 28 -12.98 19.56 -10.37
N PRO A 29 -13.71 19.01 -9.38
CA PRO A 29 -13.30 19.08 -7.99
C PRO A 29 -11.85 18.62 -7.89
N THR A 30 -10.95 19.53 -7.51
CA THR A 30 -9.60 19.11 -7.16
C THR A 30 -9.75 18.16 -5.98
N PRO A 31 -9.11 16.98 -6.02
CA PRO A 31 -9.10 16.11 -4.85
C PRO A 31 -8.67 16.94 -3.63
N ASN A 32 -9.30 16.69 -2.47
CA ASN A 32 -9.08 17.45 -1.24
C ASN A 32 -7.63 17.44 -0.75
N GLN A 33 -6.77 16.63 -1.37
CA GLN A 33 -5.36 16.55 -1.08
C GLN A 33 -4.56 16.90 -2.33
N PRO A 34 -3.53 17.75 -2.20
CA PRO A 34 -2.63 17.99 -3.30
C PRO A 34 -1.95 16.67 -3.71
N PRO A 35 -1.64 16.54 -5.00
CA PRO A 35 -0.95 15.39 -5.53
C PRO A 35 0.44 15.27 -4.89
N CYS A 36 0.70 14.11 -4.29
CA CYS A 36 1.97 13.77 -3.68
C CYS A 36 2.53 12.51 -4.36
N LEU A 37 3.85 12.48 -4.56
CA LEU A 37 4.56 11.32 -5.06
C LEU A 37 5.06 10.51 -3.86
N LEU A 38 4.71 9.23 -3.80
CA LEU A 38 5.29 8.29 -2.85
C LEU A 38 6.38 7.48 -3.55
N TYR A 39 7.59 7.45 -3.01
CA TYR A 39 8.68 6.63 -3.54
C TYR A 39 9.52 6.01 -2.41
N ALA A 40 10.15 4.88 -2.71
CA ALA A 40 11.08 4.23 -1.79
C ALA A 40 12.36 5.07 -1.68
N ALA A 41 12.79 5.37 -0.47
CA ALA A 41 14.10 5.95 -0.24
C ALA A 41 15.17 4.84 -0.25
N GLY A 42 16.43 5.22 -0.50
CA GLY A 42 17.53 4.26 -0.65
C GLY A 42 17.89 3.48 0.62
N ASP A 43 17.33 3.89 1.76
CA ASP A 43 17.34 3.22 3.06
C ASP A 43 16.22 2.18 3.13
N ALA A 44 16.58 0.92 3.46
CA ALA A 44 15.84 -0.32 3.19
C ALA A 44 14.42 -0.48 3.77
N ASP A 45 13.87 0.55 4.42
CA ASP A 45 12.51 0.53 4.97
C ASP A 45 11.83 1.90 4.90
N ALA A 46 12.52 2.95 4.46
CA ALA A 46 11.97 4.30 4.49
C ALA A 46 11.20 4.61 3.20
N ALA A 47 9.92 4.96 3.33
CA ALA A 47 9.16 5.56 2.25
C ALA A 47 9.20 7.09 2.37
N VAL A 48 9.23 7.77 1.23
CA VAL A 48 9.26 9.22 1.17
C VAL A 48 8.09 9.75 0.37
N LEU A 49 7.38 10.70 0.97
CA LEU A 49 6.29 11.43 0.36
C LEU A 49 6.80 12.80 -0.09
N TYR A 50 6.75 13.07 -1.39
CA TYR A 50 7.08 14.36 -1.95
C TYR A 50 5.81 15.10 -2.39
N SER A 51 5.55 16.24 -1.76
CA SER A 51 4.45 17.14 -2.12
C SER A 51 4.89 18.08 -3.22
N LEU A 52 4.27 17.95 -4.38
CA LEU A 52 4.53 18.83 -5.53
C LEU A 52 4.03 20.25 -5.30
N SER A 53 2.97 20.41 -4.52
CA SER A 53 2.36 21.72 -4.24
C SER A 53 3.24 22.61 -3.36
N THR A 54 3.97 22.01 -2.43
CA THR A 54 4.83 22.71 -1.47
C THR A 54 6.31 22.53 -1.77
N ASN A 55 6.66 21.74 -2.78
CA ASN A 55 8.04 21.34 -3.09
C ASN A 55 8.79 20.81 -1.85
N ALA A 56 8.09 20.01 -1.04
CA ALA A 56 8.59 19.54 0.25
C ALA A 56 8.55 18.01 0.33
N THR A 57 9.49 17.46 1.08
CA THR A 57 9.69 16.01 1.23
C THR A 57 9.47 15.62 2.68
N PHE A 58 8.65 14.60 2.90
CA PHE A 58 8.32 14.06 4.20
C PHE A 58 8.75 12.59 4.26
N ARG A 59 9.48 12.22 5.31
CA ARG A 59 9.80 10.81 5.59
C ARG A 59 8.62 10.16 6.28
N LEU A 60 8.21 9.00 5.76
CA LEU A 60 7.20 8.16 6.37
C LEU A 60 7.87 7.13 7.29
N PRO A 61 7.13 6.62 8.29
CA PRO A 61 7.56 5.44 9.03
C PRO A 61 7.73 4.25 8.07
N PRO A 62 8.47 3.21 8.50
CA PRO A 62 8.61 1.98 7.74
C PRO A 62 7.27 1.45 7.23
N LEU A 63 7.19 1.23 5.91
CA LEU A 63 6.03 0.63 5.26
C LEU A 63 6.43 -0.76 4.79
N HIS A 64 5.98 -1.80 5.51
CA HIS A 64 6.34 -3.18 5.22
C HIS A 64 5.84 -3.67 3.86
N SER A 65 4.67 -3.18 3.41
CA SER A 65 4.16 -3.39 2.06
C SER A 65 3.28 -2.22 1.64
N VAL A 66 3.54 -1.65 0.46
CA VAL A 66 2.65 -0.68 -0.19
C VAL A 66 2.13 -1.30 -1.46
N ILE A 67 0.82 -1.47 -1.50
CA ILE A 67 0.15 -2.30 -2.49
C ILE A 67 -0.63 -1.43 -3.45
N GLY A 68 -1.16 -0.32 -2.94
CA GLY A 68 -1.90 0.64 -3.73
C GLY A 68 -2.12 1.94 -2.98
N SER A 69 -2.67 2.91 -3.70
CA SER A 69 -3.15 4.15 -3.12
C SER A 69 -4.44 4.59 -3.78
N ALA A 70 -5.36 5.14 -2.99
CA ALA A 70 -6.62 5.69 -3.47
C ALA A 70 -7.03 6.87 -2.59
N HIS A 71 -7.52 7.95 -3.21
CA HIS A 71 -7.99 9.15 -2.50
C HIS A 71 -6.96 9.75 -1.51
N GLY A 72 -5.66 9.60 -1.81
CA GLY A 72 -4.57 10.10 -0.96
C GLY A 72 -4.27 9.23 0.27
N LEU A 73 -4.91 8.07 0.38
CA LEU A 73 -4.59 7.04 1.37
C LEU A 73 -3.75 5.95 0.72
N VAL A 74 -2.84 5.38 1.50
CA VAL A 74 -2.00 4.25 1.14
C VAL A 74 -2.62 2.98 1.73
N PHE A 75 -2.82 1.96 0.91
CA PHE A 75 -3.20 0.63 1.38
C PHE A 75 -1.93 -0.14 1.74
N THR A 76 -1.90 -0.66 2.97
CA THR A 76 -0.75 -1.35 3.56
C THR A 76 -1.21 -2.37 4.60
N THR A 77 -0.28 -3.15 5.18
CA THR A 77 -0.57 -4.21 6.15
C THR A 77 0.30 -4.11 7.40
N ASP A 78 -0.18 -4.68 8.51
CA ASP A 78 0.58 -4.78 9.76
C ASP A 78 1.40 -6.08 9.84
N GLU A 79 2.05 -6.34 10.98
CA GLU A 79 2.84 -7.56 11.20
C GLU A 79 2.02 -8.86 11.07
N ALA A 80 0.73 -8.79 11.38
CA ALA A 80 -0.20 -9.90 11.23
C ALA A 80 -0.80 -9.97 9.82
N ALA A 81 -0.35 -9.17 8.85
CA ALA A 81 -0.95 -9.04 7.52
C ALA A 81 -2.39 -8.50 7.51
N ASN A 82 -2.85 -7.85 8.59
CA ASN A 82 -4.15 -7.18 8.56
C ASN A 82 -4.05 -5.88 7.77
N PRO A 83 -5.00 -5.61 6.86
CA PRO A 83 -4.94 -4.44 6.02
C PRO A 83 -5.40 -3.19 6.78
N TYR A 84 -4.81 -2.06 6.43
CA TYR A 84 -5.26 -0.74 6.88
C TYR A 84 -4.99 0.34 5.84
N LEU A 85 -5.75 1.42 5.92
CA LEU A 85 -5.50 2.65 5.18
C LEU A 85 -4.64 3.60 6.01
N LEU A 86 -3.55 4.06 5.44
CA LEU A 86 -2.64 5.04 6.03
C LEU A 86 -2.79 6.38 5.33
N ASN A 87 -3.00 7.45 6.09
CA ASN A 87 -2.79 8.80 5.60
C ASN A 87 -1.29 9.13 5.73
N PRO A 88 -0.53 9.24 4.64
CA PRO A 88 0.90 9.44 4.71
C PRO A 88 1.28 10.85 5.19
N VAL A 89 0.36 11.82 5.15
CA VAL A 89 0.63 13.18 5.64
C VAL A 89 0.46 13.27 7.16
N THR A 90 -0.60 12.67 7.70
CA THR A 90 -0.94 12.78 9.13
C THR A 90 -0.47 11.58 9.96
N GLY A 91 -0.11 10.47 9.32
CA GLY A 91 0.14 9.19 9.97
C GLY A 91 -1.11 8.49 10.48
N ALA A 92 -2.31 9.07 10.28
CA ALA A 92 -3.56 8.49 10.73
C ALA A 92 -3.82 7.15 10.05
N ARG A 93 -4.29 6.16 10.83
CA ARG A 93 -4.58 4.81 10.36
C ARG A 93 -6.08 4.53 10.50
N ALA A 94 -6.67 3.93 9.48
CA ALA A 94 -8.01 3.38 9.54
C ALA A 94 -7.92 1.87 9.27
N ALA A 95 -8.29 1.07 10.27
CA ALA A 95 -8.32 -0.38 10.13
C ALA A 95 -9.35 -0.80 9.07
N LEU A 96 -8.98 -1.76 8.25
CA LEU A 96 -9.90 -2.46 7.36
C LEU A 96 -10.31 -3.79 8.01
N PRO A 97 -11.31 -4.50 7.46
CA PRO A 97 -11.61 -5.86 7.91
C PRO A 97 -10.33 -6.70 7.95
N PRO A 98 -10.09 -7.47 9.02
CA PRO A 98 -8.88 -8.26 9.18
C PRO A 98 -8.74 -9.28 8.05
N ILE A 99 -7.54 -9.81 7.85
CA ILE A 99 -7.30 -10.81 6.80
C ILE A 99 -8.19 -12.07 7.00
N THR A 100 -8.56 -12.37 8.25
CA THR A 100 -9.49 -13.45 8.62
C THR A 100 -10.93 -13.22 8.16
N ALA A 101 -11.28 -12.01 7.72
CA ALA A 101 -12.58 -11.73 7.11
C ALA A 101 -12.64 -12.18 5.63
N LEU A 102 -11.50 -12.53 5.01
CA LEU A 102 -11.47 -13.08 3.66
C LEU A 102 -11.99 -14.51 3.67
N GLU A 103 -12.90 -14.84 2.73
CA GLU A 103 -13.56 -16.15 2.64
C GLU A 103 -12.59 -17.35 2.57
N ARG A 104 -11.42 -17.12 1.96
CA ARG A 104 -10.39 -18.15 1.80
C ARG A 104 -9.60 -18.39 3.08
N VAL A 105 -9.66 -17.50 4.06
CA VAL A 105 -8.97 -17.67 5.34
C VAL A 105 -9.94 -18.31 6.32
N LYS A 106 -9.67 -19.56 6.71
CA LYS A 106 -10.58 -20.37 7.54
C LYS A 106 -10.30 -20.19 9.02
N SER A 107 -9.03 -20.02 9.38
CA SER A 107 -8.60 -19.94 10.78
C SER A 107 -7.26 -19.21 10.90
N SER A 108 -6.91 -18.83 12.13
CA SER A 108 -5.58 -18.32 12.48
C SER A 108 -5.14 -18.89 13.83
N PHE A 109 -3.88 -19.24 13.94
CA PHE A 109 -3.26 -19.71 15.19
C PHE A 109 -1.82 -19.19 15.32
N LEU A 110 -1.21 -19.44 16.47
CA LEU A 110 0.20 -19.14 16.70
C LEU A 110 1.03 -20.42 16.53
N ASP A 111 2.15 -20.35 15.82
CA ASP A 111 3.11 -21.44 15.75
C ASP A 111 3.93 -21.57 17.06
N GLY A 112 4.85 -22.54 17.10
CA GLY A 112 5.71 -22.79 18.27
C GLY A 112 6.64 -21.62 18.60
N GLU A 113 6.89 -20.74 17.64
CA GLU A 113 7.70 -19.53 17.75
C GLU A 113 6.87 -18.28 18.07
N GLY A 114 5.55 -18.39 18.15
CA GLY A 114 4.62 -17.29 18.45
C GLY A 114 4.25 -16.41 17.25
N ASN A 115 4.55 -16.84 16.02
CA ASN A 115 4.13 -16.14 14.81
C ASN A 115 2.71 -16.51 14.42
N THR A 116 1.97 -15.56 13.87
CA THR A 116 0.63 -15.82 13.34
C THR A 116 0.69 -16.62 12.04
N VAL A 117 -0.07 -17.71 12.00
CA VAL A 117 -0.25 -18.60 10.84
C VAL A 117 -1.72 -18.67 10.49
N TYR A 118 -2.02 -18.61 9.20
CA TYR A 118 -3.37 -18.64 8.64
C TYR A 118 -3.62 -19.96 7.93
N ASP A 119 -4.80 -20.55 8.16
CA ASP A 119 -5.32 -21.64 7.35
C ASP A 119 -6.02 -21.07 6.13
N VAL A 120 -5.43 -21.28 4.97
CA VAL A 120 -5.91 -20.71 3.72
C VAL A 120 -6.35 -21.82 2.78
N ASP A 121 -7.61 -21.74 2.38
CA ASP A 121 -8.19 -22.61 1.37
C ASP A 121 -7.75 -22.15 -0.03
N HIS A 122 -6.86 -22.93 -0.63
CA HIS A 122 -6.37 -22.71 -2.00
C HIS A 122 -7.14 -23.52 -3.05
N ALA A 123 -8.20 -24.24 -2.68
CA ALA A 123 -8.99 -24.96 -3.66
C ALA A 123 -9.58 -24.00 -4.70
N TRP A 124 -9.43 -24.34 -5.97
CA TRP A 124 -10.22 -23.78 -7.05
C TRP A 124 -11.19 -24.88 -7.45
N GLY A 125 -12.49 -24.71 -7.20
CA GLY A 125 -13.50 -25.68 -7.61
C GLY A 125 -13.95 -26.72 -6.57
N GLY A 126 -13.75 -26.49 -5.27
CA GLY A 126 -14.40 -27.27 -4.22
C GLY A 126 -13.76 -28.62 -3.86
N GLU A 127 -12.49 -28.85 -4.21
CA GLU A 127 -11.73 -29.96 -3.65
C GLU A 127 -11.43 -29.72 -2.16
N PRO A 128 -11.81 -30.64 -1.26
CA PRO A 128 -11.85 -30.38 0.18
C PRO A 128 -10.50 -30.38 0.91
N ASP A 129 -9.37 -30.62 0.24
CA ASP A 129 -8.08 -30.93 0.91
C ASP A 129 -6.89 -30.06 0.48
N ASN A 130 -7.12 -28.83 0.01
CA ASN A 130 -6.04 -27.89 -0.30
C ASN A 130 -5.93 -26.75 0.72
N MET A 131 -5.95 -27.11 2.01
CA MET A 131 -5.68 -26.17 3.09
C MET A 131 -4.17 -25.97 3.21
N GLN A 132 -3.70 -24.73 3.13
CA GLN A 132 -2.29 -24.40 3.35
C GLN A 132 -2.12 -23.50 4.56
N HIS A 133 -1.10 -23.82 5.35
CA HIS A 133 -0.64 -22.97 6.44
C HIS A 133 0.25 -21.85 5.86
N VAL A 134 -0.17 -20.61 6.06
CA VAL A 134 0.54 -19.43 5.55
C VAL A 134 0.87 -18.49 6.68
N THR A 135 2.16 -18.23 6.90
CA THR A 135 2.62 -17.28 7.90
C THR A 135 2.18 -15.86 7.54
N ALA A 136 1.96 -15.01 8.55
CA ALA A 136 1.65 -13.60 8.32
C ALA A 136 2.70 -12.91 7.44
N HIS A 137 3.99 -13.21 7.66
CA HIS A 137 5.08 -12.72 6.81
C HIS A 137 4.84 -13.01 5.33
N LYS A 138 4.43 -14.24 4.98
CA LYS A 138 4.15 -14.65 3.59
C LYS A 138 2.83 -14.05 3.08
N ALA A 139 1.80 -13.98 3.94
CA ALA A 139 0.49 -13.42 3.59
C ALA A 139 0.57 -11.92 3.20
N ARG A 140 1.51 -11.15 3.79
CA ARG A 140 1.76 -9.75 3.39
C ARG A 140 2.14 -9.57 1.93
N GLY A 141 2.69 -10.60 1.29
CA GLY A 141 3.06 -10.58 -0.13
C GLY A 141 1.91 -10.90 -1.08
N TRP A 142 0.70 -11.21 -0.57
CA TRP A 142 -0.47 -11.54 -1.38
C TRP A 142 -1.42 -10.38 -1.60
N MET A 143 -1.35 -9.38 -0.74
CA MET A 143 -2.09 -8.15 -0.93
C MET A 143 -1.34 -7.30 -1.93
#